data_AF-A0A9D5A2M2-F1
#
_entry.id   AF-A0A9D5A2M2-F1
#
_cell.length_a   1.000
_cell.length_b   1.000
_cell.length_c   1.000
_cell.angle_alpha   90.00
_cell.angle_beta   90.00
_cell.angle_gamma   90.00
#
_symmetry.space_group_name_H-M   'P 1'
#
loop_
_entity.id
_entity.type
_entity.pdbx_description
1 polymer ?
#
loop_
_entity_poly.entity_id
_entity_poly.type
_entity_poly.pdbx_seq_one_letter_code
_entity_poly.pdbx_strand_id
1 'polypeptide(L)'
;MQELGPFRVNSDAKTLSLDKHPWNKVANVLFLESPAGVGFSYSDNTSDYTVGDKKASIDSYIFLRNWLQRFPEYKTRDFFITGESYAGHYIPQLADLIHSKNKKSKNHKRINLKGIAVGNGWIDDNLCLKGMYDYYWTHALNSDETHEGMEKHCHFKSFNESNECFGYQNKANDEVGTIDNYNIYAPVCNSSATETSYSENNFDPCSDDYTIAYLNQPEVQEALHVKAIKWSPCSNMLNWTDSPASILPTINRLRLSGISLWIYRWSCSHNLNKVFNKFFKPTNTYSMASMVQ
;
A
#
# COMPACT_ATOMS: atom_id res chain seq x y z
N MET A 1 -1.75 -10.25 -7.98
CA MET A 1 -2.69 -10.85 -8.97
C MET A 1 -4.10 -10.97 -8.39
N GLN A 2 -4.48 -10.02 -7.53
CA GLN A 2 -5.70 -10.10 -6.72
C GLN A 2 -6.52 -8.79 -6.74
N GLU A 3 -5.96 -7.71 -7.29
CA GLU A 3 -6.55 -6.37 -7.21
C GLU A 3 -6.87 -5.73 -8.57
N LEU A 4 -5.86 -5.28 -9.31
CA LEU A 4 -6.08 -4.41 -10.49
C LEU A 4 -5.33 -4.88 -11.75
N GLY A 5 -4.70 -6.06 -11.65
CA GLY A 5 -4.03 -6.72 -12.77
C GLY A 5 -5.01 -7.42 -13.71
N PRO A 6 -4.61 -7.72 -14.95
CA PRO A 6 -5.47 -8.32 -15.97
C PRO A 6 -5.98 -9.73 -15.64
N PHE A 7 -5.34 -10.41 -14.69
CA PHE A 7 -5.64 -11.80 -14.35
C PHE A 7 -5.81 -12.00 -12.86
N ARG A 8 -6.61 -13.00 -12.51
CA ARG A 8 -6.77 -13.59 -11.17
C ARG A 8 -6.29 -15.02 -11.18
N VAL A 9 -5.63 -15.45 -10.10
CA VAL A 9 -5.28 -16.86 -9.89
C VAL A 9 -6.53 -17.60 -9.41
N ASN A 10 -6.85 -18.71 -10.05
CA ASN A 10 -7.99 -19.55 -9.67
C ASN A 10 -7.64 -20.43 -8.46
N SER A 11 -8.65 -20.99 -7.79
CA SER A 11 -8.48 -21.82 -6.58
C SER A 11 -7.70 -23.11 -6.79
N ASP A 12 -7.51 -23.54 -8.05
CA ASP A 12 -6.61 -24.65 -8.39
C ASP A 12 -5.11 -24.28 -8.31
N ALA A 13 -4.81 -23.00 -8.03
CA ALA A 13 -3.49 -22.40 -8.03
C ALA A 13 -2.68 -22.60 -9.32
N LYS A 14 -3.32 -22.96 -10.44
CA LYS A 14 -2.67 -23.34 -11.70
C LYS A 14 -3.18 -22.55 -12.88
N THR A 15 -4.47 -22.21 -12.89
CA THR A 15 -5.08 -21.49 -14.00
C THR A 15 -5.36 -20.04 -13.64
N LEU A 16 -5.46 -19.20 -14.69
CA LEU A 16 -5.77 -17.79 -14.58
C LEU A 16 -7.13 -17.50 -15.19
N SER A 17 -7.91 -16.63 -14.56
CA SER A 17 -9.11 -16.03 -15.12
C SER A 17 -8.88 -14.54 -15.43
N LEU A 18 -9.62 -14.00 -16.39
CA LEU A 18 -9.57 -12.57 -16.70
C LEU A 18 -10.28 -11.76 -15.62
N ASP A 19 -9.64 -10.68 -15.17
CA ASP A 19 -10.31 -9.69 -14.33
C ASP A 19 -11.35 -8.92 -15.16
N LYS A 20 -12.52 -8.65 -14.57
CA LYS A 20 -13.60 -7.86 -15.17
C LYS A 20 -13.26 -6.36 -15.16
N HIS A 21 -12.46 -5.89 -14.21
CA HIS A 21 -12.16 -4.47 -13.99
C HIS A 21 -10.66 -4.11 -13.93
N PRO A 22 -9.80 -4.64 -14.82
CA PRO A 22 -8.38 -4.39 -14.70
C PRO A 22 -8.03 -2.98 -15.18
N TRP A 23 -7.05 -2.37 -14.52
CA TRP A 23 -6.63 -1.00 -14.82
C TRP A 23 -5.93 -0.87 -16.17
N ASN A 24 -5.39 -1.97 -16.70
CA ASN A 24 -4.75 -1.99 -18.01
C ASN A 24 -5.72 -1.81 -19.19
N LYS A 25 -7.04 -1.71 -18.94
CA LYS A 25 -8.03 -1.30 -19.96
C LYS A 25 -7.84 0.13 -20.46
N VAL A 26 -7.31 1.02 -19.62
CA VAL A 26 -7.17 2.47 -19.92
C VAL A 26 -5.75 3.01 -19.72
N ALA A 27 -4.83 2.19 -19.22
CA ALA A 27 -3.44 2.58 -18.95
C ALA A 27 -2.45 1.43 -19.24
N ASN A 28 -1.17 1.78 -19.38
CA ASN A 28 -0.09 0.79 -19.29
C ASN A 28 0.31 0.69 -17.82
N VAL A 29 0.14 -0.48 -17.22
CA VAL A 29 0.38 -0.68 -15.79
C VAL A 29 1.70 -1.43 -15.59
N LEU A 30 2.60 -0.84 -14.81
CA LEU A 30 3.86 -1.43 -14.41
C LEU A 30 3.78 -1.80 -12.93
N PHE A 31 3.79 -3.10 -12.62
CA PHE A 31 3.93 -3.61 -11.26
C PHE A 31 5.41 -3.74 -10.92
N LEU A 32 5.83 -3.14 -9.81
CA LEU A 32 7.22 -3.14 -9.35
C LEU A 32 7.29 -3.75 -7.96
N GLU A 33 7.97 -4.88 -7.83
CA GLU A 33 8.32 -5.47 -6.53
C GLU A 33 9.55 -4.73 -5.97
N SER A 34 9.36 -4.05 -4.83
CA SER A 34 10.37 -3.18 -4.23
C SER A 34 10.15 -3.13 -2.71
N PRO A 35 11.22 -3.05 -1.90
CA PRO A 35 12.64 -3.03 -2.28
C PRO A 35 13.21 -4.42 -2.65
N ALA A 36 14.53 -4.51 -2.86
CA ALA A 36 15.22 -5.79 -2.98
C ALA A 36 14.93 -6.68 -1.76
N GLY A 37 14.62 -7.96 -2.01
CA GLY A 37 14.16 -8.93 -1.01
C GLY A 37 12.63 -9.12 -0.98
N VAL A 38 11.86 -8.30 -1.71
CA VAL A 38 10.40 -8.46 -1.86
C VAL A 38 10.06 -9.23 -3.14
N GLY A 39 9.22 -10.26 -3.02
CA GLY A 39 8.79 -11.08 -4.15
C GLY A 39 9.98 -11.71 -4.88
N PHE A 40 10.13 -11.40 -6.16
CA PHE A 40 11.25 -11.83 -7.00
C PHE A 40 12.42 -10.84 -7.05
N SER A 41 12.29 -9.66 -6.45
CA SER A 41 13.40 -8.69 -6.38
C SER A 41 14.47 -9.18 -5.41
N TYR A 42 15.73 -9.17 -5.82
CA TYR A 42 16.87 -9.65 -5.01
C TYR A 42 18.12 -8.78 -5.21
N SER A 43 19.08 -8.94 -4.32
CA SER A 43 20.45 -8.45 -4.47
C SER A 43 21.47 -9.51 -4.06
N ASP A 44 22.58 -9.60 -4.78
CA ASP A 44 23.71 -10.45 -4.37
C ASP A 44 24.49 -9.83 -3.19
N ASN A 45 24.25 -8.55 -2.88
CA ASN A 45 24.88 -7.85 -1.76
C ASN A 45 23.94 -7.81 -0.54
N THR A 46 24.37 -8.45 0.55
CA THR A 46 23.57 -8.55 1.78
C THR A 46 23.27 -7.20 2.44
N SER A 47 24.09 -6.17 2.22
CA SER A 47 23.81 -4.85 2.78
C SER A 47 22.56 -4.19 2.18
N ASP A 48 22.13 -4.61 0.98
CA ASP A 48 20.95 -4.04 0.33
C ASP A 48 19.63 -4.44 1.00
N TYR A 49 19.65 -5.45 1.89
CA TYR A 49 18.50 -5.85 2.71
C TYR A 49 18.39 -5.04 4.01
N THR A 50 19.40 -4.22 4.34
CA THR A 50 19.27 -3.16 5.35
C THR A 50 18.82 -1.90 4.63
N VAL A 51 17.52 -1.65 4.67
CA VAL A 51 16.83 -0.71 3.78
C VAL A 51 15.80 0.09 4.57
N GLY A 52 15.45 1.27 4.10
CA GLY A 52 14.29 1.99 4.60
C GLY A 52 13.69 2.86 3.51
N ASP A 53 12.73 3.69 3.88
CA ASP A 53 11.95 4.52 2.96
C ASP A 53 12.84 5.30 1.97
N LYS A 54 13.90 5.92 2.47
CA LYS A 54 14.80 6.72 1.63
C LYS A 54 15.51 5.89 0.58
N LYS A 55 16.03 4.71 0.94
CA LYS A 55 16.76 3.83 0.01
C LYS A 55 15.80 3.20 -0.99
N ALA A 56 14.64 2.71 -0.54
CA ALA A 56 13.59 2.18 -1.41
C ALA A 56 13.13 3.19 -2.48
N SER A 57 12.96 4.47 -2.09
CA SER A 57 12.64 5.56 -3.02
C SER A 57 13.75 5.82 -4.05
N ILE A 58 15.01 5.84 -3.62
CA ILE A 58 16.17 6.03 -4.52
C ILE A 58 16.28 4.88 -5.52
N ASP A 59 16.16 3.64 -5.07
CA ASP A 59 16.28 2.46 -5.92
C ASP A 59 15.14 2.39 -6.93
N SER A 60 13.91 2.66 -6.49
CA SER A 60 12.74 2.73 -7.38
C SER A 60 12.91 3.83 -8.42
N TYR A 61 13.48 4.99 -8.06
CA TYR A 61 13.81 6.04 -9.03
C TYR A 61 14.85 5.56 -10.05
N ILE A 62 15.93 4.90 -9.62
CA ILE A 62 16.96 4.35 -10.52
C ILE A 62 16.36 3.30 -11.46
N PHE A 63 15.53 2.41 -10.93
CA PHE A 63 14.79 1.42 -11.72
C PHE A 63 13.96 2.11 -12.80
N LEU A 64 13.11 3.09 -12.46
CA LEU A 64 12.26 3.79 -13.44
C LEU A 64 13.08 4.51 -14.51
N ARG A 65 14.24 5.08 -14.14
CA ARG A 65 15.16 5.71 -15.09
C ARG A 65 15.73 4.71 -16.08
N ASN A 66 16.14 3.54 -15.62
CA ASN A 66 16.69 2.48 -16.47
C ASN A 66 15.59 1.81 -17.31
N TRP A 67 14.41 1.60 -16.74
CA TRP A 67 13.25 1.07 -17.43
C TRP A 67 12.84 1.98 -18.59
N LEU A 68 12.73 3.30 -18.35
CA LEU A 68 12.43 4.26 -19.42
C LEU A 68 13.55 4.38 -20.46
N GLN A 69 14.81 4.06 -20.12
CA GLN A 69 15.88 3.96 -21.11
C GLN A 69 15.72 2.72 -22.00
N ARG A 70 15.34 1.59 -21.40
CA ARG A 70 15.09 0.32 -22.10
C ARG A 70 13.82 0.38 -22.97
N PHE A 71 12.79 1.07 -22.50
CA PHE A 71 11.50 1.24 -23.18
C PHE A 71 11.23 2.73 -23.50
N PRO A 72 11.98 3.31 -24.45
CA PRO A 72 11.95 4.75 -24.73
C PRO A 72 10.59 5.27 -25.24
N GLU A 73 9.75 4.40 -25.81
CA GLU A 73 8.40 4.70 -26.29
C GLU A 73 7.45 5.21 -25.19
N TYR A 74 7.77 4.96 -23.92
CA TYR A 74 6.98 5.46 -22.78
C TYR A 74 7.48 6.80 -22.21
N LYS A 75 8.66 7.31 -22.61
CA LYS A 75 9.29 8.50 -21.99
C LYS A 75 8.43 9.76 -22.00
N THR A 76 7.62 9.93 -23.03
CA THR A 76 6.78 11.13 -23.22
C THR A 76 5.37 10.96 -22.66
N ARG A 77 4.97 9.75 -22.27
CA ARG A 77 3.63 9.50 -21.76
C ARG A 77 3.45 10.14 -20.39
N ASP A 78 2.20 10.48 -20.09
CA ASP A 78 1.84 10.89 -18.74
C ASP A 78 2.10 9.75 -17.77
N PHE A 79 2.85 10.06 -16.71
CA PHE A 79 3.30 9.08 -15.74
C PHE A 79 2.61 9.33 -14.40
N PHE A 80 2.01 8.28 -13.86
CA PHE A 80 1.35 8.27 -12.57
C PHE A 80 1.97 7.20 -11.69
N ILE A 81 2.02 7.45 -10.39
CA ILE A 81 2.52 6.47 -9.42
C ILE A 81 1.38 6.14 -8.47
N THR A 82 1.05 4.86 -8.37
CA THR A 82 -0.08 4.39 -7.57
C THR A 82 0.35 3.28 -6.64
N GLY A 83 -0.26 3.19 -5.46
CA GLY A 83 0.00 2.11 -4.52
C GLY A 83 -0.98 2.09 -3.36
N GLU A 84 -0.91 1.05 -2.54
CA GLU A 84 -1.80 0.82 -1.40
C GLU A 84 -1.03 0.66 -0.08
N SER A 85 -1.72 0.91 1.05
CA SER A 85 -1.22 0.57 2.40
C SER A 85 0.07 1.35 2.73
N TYR A 86 1.18 0.66 3.03
CA TYR A 86 2.45 1.32 3.31
C TYR A 86 3.03 2.07 2.10
N ALA A 87 2.48 1.88 0.89
CA ALA A 87 2.77 2.75 -0.24
C ALA A 87 2.32 4.21 0.01
N GLY A 88 1.53 4.49 1.04
CA GLY A 88 1.33 5.85 1.56
C GLY A 88 2.63 6.55 1.98
N HIS A 89 3.68 5.78 2.32
CA HIS A 89 5.06 6.26 2.49
C HIS A 89 5.81 6.29 1.17
N TYR A 90 5.81 5.19 0.42
CA TYR A 90 6.65 5.06 -0.77
C TYR A 90 6.28 6.04 -1.88
N ILE A 91 4.98 6.17 -2.19
CA ILE A 91 4.51 6.88 -3.38
C ILE A 91 4.78 8.38 -3.27
N PRO A 92 4.44 9.08 -2.17
CA PRO A 92 4.77 10.49 -2.05
C PRO A 92 6.27 10.75 -2.02
N GLN A 93 7.06 9.89 -1.37
CA GLN A 93 8.52 10.06 -1.31
C GLN A 93 9.19 9.87 -2.67
N LEU A 94 8.77 8.87 -3.45
CA LEU A 94 9.26 8.65 -4.81
C LEU A 94 8.85 9.80 -5.73
N ALA A 95 7.60 10.28 -5.63
CA ALA A 95 7.13 11.42 -6.40
C ALA A 95 7.92 12.71 -6.08
N ASP A 96 8.21 12.97 -4.80
CA ASP A 96 8.98 14.15 -4.40
C ASP A 96 10.43 14.05 -4.89
N LEU A 97 11.01 12.84 -4.85
CA LEU A 97 12.33 12.57 -5.44
C LEU A 97 12.33 12.82 -6.95
N ILE A 98 11.37 12.27 -7.71
CA ILE A 98 11.25 12.48 -9.15
C ILE A 98 11.11 13.97 -9.46
N HIS A 99 10.23 14.67 -8.76
CA HIS A 99 10.00 16.10 -8.94
C HIS A 99 11.28 16.92 -8.70
N SER A 100 12.00 16.64 -7.61
CA SER A 100 13.26 17.30 -7.28
C SER A 100 14.35 17.04 -8.34
N LYS A 101 14.43 15.82 -8.88
CA LYS A 101 15.37 15.45 -9.95
C LYS A 101 15.00 16.08 -11.29
N ASN A 102 13.70 16.18 -11.60
CA ASN A 102 13.20 16.83 -12.80
C ASN A 102 13.57 18.31 -12.87
N LYS A 103 13.47 19.04 -11.74
CA LYS A 103 13.89 20.46 -11.65
C LYS A 103 15.36 20.67 -12.02
N LYS A 104 16.22 19.70 -11.71
CA LYS A 104 17.67 19.74 -12.00
C LYS A 104 18.05 19.11 -13.34
N SER A 105 17.10 18.49 -14.05
CA SER A 105 17.36 17.71 -15.27
C SER A 105 16.95 18.44 -16.54
N LYS A 106 17.71 18.22 -17.63
CA LYS A 106 17.30 18.56 -19.00
C LYS A 106 16.03 17.78 -19.37
N ASN A 107 15.18 18.36 -20.23
CA ASN A 107 13.86 17.80 -20.57
C ASN A 107 13.89 16.31 -20.98
N HIS A 108 14.83 15.89 -21.82
CA HIS A 108 14.95 14.50 -22.29
C HIS A 108 15.35 13.48 -21.21
N LYS A 109 15.71 13.95 -20.00
CA LYS A 109 16.03 13.12 -18.82
C LYS A 109 14.93 13.15 -17.77
N ARG A 110 13.79 13.80 -18.03
CA ARG A 110 12.70 13.92 -17.06
C ARG A 110 11.75 12.73 -17.15
N ILE A 111 11.15 12.38 -16.01
CA ILE A 111 9.96 11.51 -15.97
C ILE A 111 8.75 12.44 -15.99
N ASN A 112 7.82 12.27 -16.92
CA ASN A 112 6.65 13.15 -17.09
C ASN A 112 5.56 12.85 -16.02
N LEU A 113 5.94 13.01 -14.74
CA LEU A 113 5.08 12.78 -13.59
C LEU A 113 3.91 13.79 -13.57
N LYS A 114 2.68 13.28 -13.60
CA LYS A 114 1.44 14.08 -13.56
C LYS A 114 0.71 14.01 -12.23
N GLY A 115 0.77 12.87 -11.56
CA GLY A 115 0.06 12.69 -10.31
C GLY A 115 0.41 11.40 -9.59
N ILE A 116 -0.12 11.30 -8.37
CA ILE A 116 -0.08 10.10 -7.56
C ILE A 116 -1.47 9.70 -7.09
N ALA A 117 -1.69 8.41 -6.91
CA ALA A 117 -2.89 7.87 -6.25
C ALA A 117 -2.49 6.90 -5.14
N VAL A 118 -3.09 7.06 -3.95
CA VAL A 118 -2.82 6.18 -2.81
C VAL A 118 -4.14 5.62 -2.28
N GLY A 119 -4.31 4.32 -2.40
CA GLY A 119 -5.42 3.57 -1.81
C GLY A 119 -5.09 3.17 -0.37
N ASN A 120 -6.03 3.32 0.55
CA ASN A 120 -5.94 2.87 1.95
C ASN A 120 -4.58 3.15 2.62
N GLY A 121 -3.99 4.30 2.29
CA GLY A 121 -2.59 4.57 2.60
C GLY A 121 -2.34 4.85 4.09
N TRP A 122 -1.33 4.19 4.63
CA TRP A 122 -0.70 4.58 5.89
C TRP A 122 0.16 5.82 5.62
N ILE A 123 -0.25 6.98 6.15
CA ILE A 123 0.32 8.30 5.78
C ILE A 123 0.84 9.06 7.01
N ASP A 124 0.28 8.77 8.17
CA ASP A 124 0.66 9.35 9.45
C ASP A 124 0.35 8.35 10.54
N ASP A 125 1.40 7.86 11.20
CA ASP A 125 1.35 6.74 12.12
C ASP A 125 0.36 6.98 13.26
N ASN A 126 0.46 8.16 13.87
CA ASN A 126 -0.35 8.55 15.01
C ASN A 126 -1.83 8.69 14.63
N LEU A 127 -2.11 9.38 13.51
CA LEU A 127 -3.47 9.60 13.04
C LEU A 127 -4.13 8.31 12.55
N CYS A 128 -3.36 7.46 11.87
CA CYS A 128 -3.85 6.16 11.43
C CYS A 128 -4.09 5.22 12.61
N LEU A 129 -3.20 5.21 13.62
CA LEU A 129 -3.40 4.41 14.83
C LEU A 129 -4.64 4.85 15.62
N LYS A 130 -4.82 6.15 15.85
CA LYS A 130 -6.06 6.66 16.46
C LYS A 130 -7.28 6.30 15.61
N GLY A 131 -7.18 6.51 14.30
CA GLY A 131 -8.26 6.20 13.35
C GLY A 131 -8.67 4.74 13.36
N MET A 132 -7.73 3.81 13.56
CA MET A 132 -7.98 2.38 13.68
C MET A 132 -8.79 2.06 14.95
N TYR A 133 -8.41 2.57 16.11
CA TYR A 133 -9.17 2.34 17.35
C TYR A 133 -10.54 3.03 17.34
N ASP A 134 -10.65 4.24 16.77
CA ASP A 134 -11.95 4.89 16.53
C ASP A 134 -12.82 4.04 15.59
N TYR A 135 -12.21 3.40 14.58
CA TYR A 135 -12.90 2.51 13.65
C TYR A 135 -13.42 1.25 14.36
N TYR A 136 -12.61 0.62 15.22
CA TYR A 136 -13.06 -0.54 16.01
C TYR A 136 -14.26 -0.20 16.90
N TRP A 137 -14.23 0.93 17.59
CA TRP A 137 -15.36 1.38 18.42
C TRP A 137 -16.61 1.68 17.59
N THR A 138 -16.49 2.48 16.51
CA THR A 138 -17.64 2.85 15.67
C THR A 138 -18.28 1.67 14.92
N HIS A 139 -17.59 0.53 14.84
CA HIS A 139 -18.09 -0.71 14.24
C HIS A 139 -18.45 -1.78 15.27
N ALA A 140 -18.64 -1.38 16.54
CA ALA A 140 -19.05 -2.24 17.65
C ALA A 140 -18.09 -3.41 17.91
N LEU A 141 -16.80 -3.26 17.56
CA LEU A 141 -15.74 -4.21 17.89
C LEU A 141 -15.11 -3.89 19.25
N ASN A 142 -15.24 -2.66 19.73
CA ASN A 142 -14.80 -2.25 21.06
C ASN A 142 -15.95 -1.65 21.87
N SER A 143 -15.92 -1.89 23.18
CA SER A 143 -16.88 -1.36 24.14
C SER A 143 -16.72 0.15 24.34
N ASP A 144 -17.80 0.83 24.75
CA ASP A 144 -17.77 2.25 25.11
C ASP A 144 -16.76 2.50 26.24
N GLU A 145 -16.66 1.60 27.22
CA GLU A 145 -15.70 1.71 28.32
C GLU A 145 -14.24 1.64 27.84
N THR A 146 -13.95 0.78 26.86
CA THR A 146 -12.62 0.70 26.25
C THR A 146 -12.30 1.96 25.47
N HIS A 147 -13.25 2.47 24.68
CA HIS A 147 -13.05 3.71 23.93
C HIS A 147 -12.86 4.93 24.83
N GLU A 148 -13.70 5.11 25.86
CA GLU A 148 -13.56 6.20 26.83
C GLU A 148 -12.21 6.13 27.57
N GLY A 149 -11.76 4.93 27.92
CA GLY A 149 -10.44 4.70 28.50
C GLY A 149 -9.32 5.14 27.57
N MET A 150 -9.39 4.79 26.28
CA MET A 150 -8.43 5.25 25.28
C MET A 150 -8.43 6.77 25.12
N GLU A 151 -9.58 7.42 24.96
CA GLU A 151 -9.68 8.88 24.82
C GLU A 151 -9.10 9.62 26.03
N LYS A 152 -9.20 9.04 27.22
CA LYS A 152 -8.67 9.62 28.46
C LYS A 152 -7.16 9.42 28.62
N HIS A 153 -6.64 8.25 28.24
CA HIS A 153 -5.28 7.83 28.60
C HIS A 153 -4.28 7.82 27.43
N CYS A 154 -4.77 7.81 26.18
CA CYS A 154 -3.95 7.79 24.97
C CYS A 154 -3.92 9.16 24.30
N HIS A 155 -2.72 9.67 24.01
CA HIS A 155 -2.57 10.97 23.37
C HIS A 155 -2.36 10.87 21.86
N PHE A 156 -1.94 9.72 21.35
CA PHE A 156 -1.62 9.46 19.94
C PHE A 156 -0.70 10.55 19.38
N LYS A 157 0.35 10.90 20.13
CA LYS A 157 1.36 11.88 19.68
C LYS A 157 2.67 11.22 19.28
N SER A 158 2.92 10.03 19.79
CA SER A 158 4.06 9.20 19.44
C SER A 158 3.74 7.76 19.78
N PHE A 159 4.54 6.81 19.29
CA PHE A 159 4.44 5.41 19.70
C PHE A 159 4.78 5.15 21.17
N ASN A 160 5.40 6.12 21.85
CA ASN A 160 5.68 6.02 23.28
C ASN A 160 4.50 6.62 24.06
N GLU A 161 3.57 5.76 24.46
CA GLU A 161 2.40 6.13 25.26
C GLU A 161 2.55 5.63 26.71
N SER A 162 1.59 6.01 27.57
CA SER A 162 1.56 5.56 28.97
C SER A 162 1.27 4.06 29.08
N ASN A 163 1.67 3.43 30.18
CA ASN A 163 1.32 2.04 30.47
C ASN A 163 -0.21 1.85 30.53
N GLU A 164 -0.92 2.86 31.02
CA GLU A 164 -2.37 2.91 31.04
C GLU A 164 -2.95 2.90 29.63
N CYS A 165 -2.41 3.71 28.70
CA CYS A 165 -2.82 3.68 27.31
C CYS A 165 -2.55 2.31 26.67
N PHE A 166 -1.36 1.73 26.87
CA PHE A 166 -1.06 0.39 26.36
C PHE A 166 -2.01 -0.67 26.92
N GLY A 167 -2.44 -0.54 28.18
CA GLY A 167 -3.46 -1.40 28.77
C GLY A 167 -4.79 -1.33 28.01
N TYR A 168 -5.28 -0.15 27.68
CA TYR A 168 -6.50 0.02 26.89
C TYR A 168 -6.34 -0.40 25.42
N GLN A 169 -5.17 -0.16 24.80
CA GLN A 169 -4.87 -0.64 23.45
C GLN A 169 -4.90 -2.17 23.39
N ASN A 170 -4.31 -2.86 24.37
CA ASN A 170 -4.37 -4.31 24.47
C ASN A 170 -5.81 -4.79 24.66
N LYS A 171 -6.58 -4.16 25.57
CA LYS A 171 -8.00 -4.48 25.75
C LYS A 171 -8.81 -4.31 24.46
N ALA A 172 -8.55 -3.24 23.70
CA ALA A 172 -9.19 -3.01 22.41
C ALA A 172 -8.85 -4.11 21.39
N ASN A 173 -7.59 -4.55 21.32
CA ASN A 173 -7.18 -5.64 20.44
C ASN A 173 -7.79 -6.99 20.88
N ASP A 174 -7.91 -7.24 22.18
CA ASP A 174 -8.55 -8.44 22.72
C ASP A 174 -10.05 -8.47 22.41
N GLU A 175 -10.75 -7.33 22.51
CA GLU A 175 -12.18 -7.20 22.20
C GLU A 175 -12.48 -7.44 20.70
N VAL A 176 -11.59 -7.03 19.79
CA VAL A 176 -11.71 -7.32 18.35
C VAL A 176 -11.68 -8.82 18.08
N GLY A 177 -10.84 -9.57 18.81
CA GLY A 177 -10.71 -11.02 18.64
C GLY A 177 -10.20 -11.43 17.27
N THR A 178 -10.68 -12.57 16.76
CA THR A 178 -10.21 -13.19 15.50
C THR A 178 -11.00 -12.68 14.29
N ILE A 179 -10.86 -11.39 13.99
CA ILE A 179 -11.47 -10.73 12.82
C ILE A 179 -10.37 -10.30 11.85
N ASP A 180 -10.64 -10.38 10.55
CA ASP A 180 -9.77 -9.80 9.53
C ASP A 180 -9.84 -8.26 9.59
N ASN A 181 -8.72 -7.63 9.95
CA ASN A 181 -8.64 -6.17 10.07
C ASN A 181 -8.62 -5.45 8.71
N TYR A 182 -8.33 -6.16 7.61
CA TYR A 182 -8.42 -5.61 6.26
C TYR A 182 -9.86 -5.57 5.76
N ASN A 183 -10.71 -6.51 6.20
CA ASN A 183 -12.14 -6.51 5.93
C ASN A 183 -12.93 -7.20 7.05
N ILE A 184 -13.49 -6.41 7.98
CA ILE A 184 -14.18 -6.92 9.17
C ILE A 184 -15.46 -7.71 8.88
N TYR A 185 -15.97 -7.64 7.65
CA TYR A 185 -17.15 -8.38 7.18
C TYR A 185 -16.77 -9.58 6.32
N ALA A 186 -15.49 -9.77 5.99
CA ALA A 186 -15.04 -10.90 5.21
C ALA A 186 -15.03 -12.18 6.06
N PRO A 187 -15.33 -13.34 5.44
CA PRO A 187 -15.06 -14.62 6.07
C PRO A 187 -13.55 -14.82 6.23
N VAL A 188 -13.14 -15.53 7.27
CA VAL A 188 -11.75 -15.97 7.43
C VAL A 188 -11.47 -17.13 6.47
N CYS A 189 -10.30 -17.15 5.84
CA CYS A 189 -9.89 -18.28 5.02
C CYS A 189 -9.76 -19.54 5.88
N ASN A 190 -10.51 -20.58 5.53
CA ASN A 190 -10.34 -21.91 6.10
C ASN A 190 -9.64 -22.81 5.07
N SER A 191 -8.32 -22.88 5.14
CA SER A 191 -7.47 -23.65 4.20
C SER A 191 -7.75 -25.16 4.18
N SER A 192 -8.54 -25.67 5.14
CA SER A 192 -9.01 -27.07 5.17
C SER A 192 -10.34 -27.29 4.45
N ALA A 193 -11.05 -26.22 4.08
CA ALA A 193 -12.30 -26.32 3.33
C ALA A 193 -11.98 -26.56 1.85
N THR A 194 -12.19 -27.80 1.41
CA THR A 194 -12.24 -28.14 -0.01
C THR A 194 -13.49 -27.49 -0.59
N GLU A 195 -13.29 -26.49 -1.44
CA GLU A 195 -14.32 -25.74 -2.16
C GLU A 195 -15.15 -24.75 -1.31
N THR A 196 -14.68 -23.50 -1.23
CA THR A 196 -15.60 -22.37 -1.07
C THR A 196 -16.18 -22.05 -2.44
N SER A 197 -17.51 -22.13 -2.55
CA SER A 197 -18.25 -21.82 -3.78
C SER A 197 -17.98 -20.37 -4.20
N TYR A 198 -17.15 -20.21 -5.22
CA TYR A 198 -16.84 -18.94 -5.85
C TYR A 198 -18.12 -18.34 -6.42
N SER A 199 -18.54 -17.18 -5.92
CA SER A 199 -19.49 -16.32 -6.62
C SER A 199 -18.69 -15.11 -7.10
N GLU A 200 -18.83 -14.76 -8.37
CA GLU A 200 -18.01 -13.77 -9.09
C GLU A 200 -18.03 -12.34 -8.51
N ASN A 201 -18.72 -12.11 -7.40
CA ASN A 201 -18.86 -10.83 -6.68
C ASN A 201 -18.44 -10.89 -5.19
N ASN A 202 -17.96 -12.03 -4.68
CA ASN A 202 -17.56 -12.17 -3.29
C ASN A 202 -16.03 -12.18 -3.14
N PHE A 203 -15.53 -11.41 -2.19
CA PHE A 203 -14.13 -11.46 -1.73
C PHE A 203 -13.74 -12.89 -1.36
N ASP A 204 -12.66 -13.40 -1.96
CA ASP A 204 -12.10 -14.71 -1.66
C ASP A 204 -10.95 -14.57 -0.65
N PRO A 205 -11.17 -14.94 0.62
CA PRO A 205 -10.15 -14.78 1.65
C PRO A 205 -8.95 -15.71 1.47
N CYS A 206 -9.06 -16.75 0.64
CA CYS A 206 -8.00 -17.73 0.41
C CYS A 206 -7.17 -17.43 -0.85
N SER A 207 -7.45 -16.33 -1.54
CA SER A 207 -6.77 -15.98 -2.80
C SER A 207 -5.25 -15.81 -2.68
N ASP A 208 -4.76 -15.45 -1.48
CA ASP A 208 -3.32 -15.38 -1.18
C ASP A 208 -2.65 -16.74 -1.30
N ASP A 209 -3.24 -17.79 -0.73
CA ASP A 209 -2.69 -19.15 -0.75
C ASP A 209 -2.48 -19.64 -2.19
N TYR A 210 -3.49 -19.40 -3.04
CA TYR A 210 -3.45 -19.79 -4.44
C TYR A 210 -2.41 -18.99 -5.22
N THR A 211 -2.30 -17.69 -4.96
CA THR A 211 -1.32 -16.81 -5.60
C THR A 211 0.11 -17.20 -5.22
N ILE A 212 0.36 -17.49 -3.94
CA ILE A 212 1.64 -18.01 -3.45
C ILE A 212 1.99 -19.32 -4.14
N ALA A 213 1.06 -20.26 -4.21
CA ALA A 213 1.27 -21.55 -4.85
C ALA A 213 1.52 -21.40 -6.37
N TYR A 214 0.79 -20.52 -7.05
CA TYR A 214 0.96 -20.24 -8.49
C TYR A 214 2.33 -19.64 -8.82
N LEU A 215 2.75 -18.58 -8.11
CA LEU A 215 4.01 -17.88 -8.38
C LEU A 215 5.26 -18.69 -8.00
N ASN A 216 5.10 -19.78 -7.24
CA ASN A 216 6.17 -20.70 -6.90
C ASN A 216 6.26 -21.92 -7.84
N GLN A 217 5.46 -21.99 -8.91
CA GLN A 217 5.60 -23.03 -9.93
C GLN A 217 6.82 -22.75 -10.84
N PRO A 218 7.68 -23.75 -11.11
CA PRO A 218 8.86 -23.57 -11.96
C PRO A 218 8.53 -23.00 -13.34
N GLU A 219 7.45 -23.47 -13.97
CA GLU A 219 7.02 -23.06 -15.31
C GLU A 219 6.56 -21.60 -15.31
N VAL A 220 5.93 -21.15 -14.22
CA VAL A 220 5.52 -19.74 -14.04
C VAL A 220 6.75 -18.85 -13.86
N GLN A 221 7.71 -19.28 -13.03
CA GLN A 221 8.94 -18.52 -12.82
C GLN A 221 9.79 -18.42 -14.10
N GLU A 222 9.87 -19.50 -14.87
CA GLU A 222 10.52 -19.51 -16.18
C GLU A 222 9.84 -18.54 -17.15
N ALA A 223 8.51 -18.56 -17.23
CA ALA A 223 7.73 -17.68 -18.10
C ALA A 223 7.84 -16.19 -17.71
N LEU A 224 7.99 -15.89 -16.42
CA LEU A 224 8.24 -14.53 -15.91
C LEU A 224 9.71 -14.10 -16.05
N HIS A 225 10.59 -15.00 -16.49
CA HIS A 225 12.03 -14.78 -16.59
C HIS A 225 12.68 -14.32 -15.27
N VAL A 226 12.21 -14.88 -14.15
CA VAL A 226 12.76 -14.60 -12.81
C VAL A 226 13.77 -15.68 -12.41
N LYS A 227 14.64 -15.38 -11.44
CA LYS A 227 15.48 -16.41 -10.83
C LYS A 227 14.60 -17.38 -10.03
N ALA A 228 15.03 -18.63 -9.93
CA ALA A 228 14.40 -19.64 -9.09
C ALA A 228 14.56 -19.28 -7.59
N ILE A 229 13.66 -18.44 -7.10
CA ILE A 229 13.60 -17.94 -5.72
C ILE A 229 12.20 -18.21 -5.21
N LYS A 230 12.08 -18.60 -3.94
CA LYS A 230 10.78 -18.76 -3.30
C LYS A 230 10.11 -17.40 -3.18
N TRP A 231 9.02 -17.19 -3.93
CA TRP A 231 8.22 -15.99 -3.88
C TRP A 231 7.36 -15.95 -2.62
N SER A 232 7.27 -14.79 -1.98
CA SER A 232 6.33 -14.51 -0.90
C SER A 232 5.76 -13.09 -1.06
N PRO A 233 4.51 -12.84 -0.63
CA PRO A 233 3.86 -11.53 -0.79
C PRO A 233 4.55 -10.45 0.04
N CYS A 234 5.05 -10.83 1.22
CA CYS A 234 5.79 -9.97 2.15
C CYS A 234 7.15 -10.60 2.46
N SER A 235 8.11 -9.77 2.84
CA SER A 235 9.47 -10.19 3.15
C SER A 235 9.83 -9.96 4.62
N ASN A 236 10.25 -11.03 5.30
CA ASN A 236 10.71 -10.98 6.69
C ASN A 236 12.24 -10.82 6.81
N MET A 237 12.96 -10.68 5.70
CA MET A 237 14.43 -10.60 5.69
C MET A 237 14.96 -9.17 5.75
N LEU A 238 14.07 -8.18 5.62
CA LEU A 238 14.45 -6.77 5.54
C LEU A 238 14.69 -6.21 6.95
N ASN A 239 15.85 -5.56 7.12
CA ASN A 239 16.15 -4.78 8.31
C ASN A 239 15.77 -3.32 8.05
N TRP A 240 14.59 -2.91 8.51
CA TRP A 240 14.01 -1.60 8.19
C TRP A 240 14.66 -0.47 8.98
N THR A 241 15.33 0.48 8.31
CA THR A 241 16.16 1.51 8.98
C THR A 241 15.50 2.87 9.20
N ASP A 242 14.53 3.23 8.34
CA ASP A 242 13.86 4.53 8.43
C ASP A 242 12.41 4.44 7.95
N SER A 243 11.51 4.96 8.79
CA SER A 243 10.08 5.15 8.54
C SER A 243 9.68 6.46 9.24
N PRO A 244 9.57 7.59 8.54
CA PRO A 244 9.16 8.85 9.15
C PRO A 244 7.70 8.75 9.57
N ALA A 245 7.38 9.15 10.79
CA ALA A 245 6.03 8.98 11.35
C ALA A 245 4.91 9.71 10.59
N SER A 246 5.25 10.64 9.70
CA SER A 246 4.27 11.36 8.89
C SER A 246 4.81 11.76 7.53
N ILE A 247 4.00 11.51 6.51
CA ILE A 247 4.24 11.83 5.10
C ILE A 247 3.46 13.07 4.66
N LEU A 248 2.62 13.62 5.54
CA LEU A 248 1.85 14.85 5.30
C LEU A 248 2.71 16.04 4.82
N PRO A 249 3.93 16.28 5.36
CA PRO A 249 4.80 17.34 4.85
C PRO A 249 5.20 17.12 3.39
N THR A 250 5.48 15.87 3.00
CA THR A 250 5.85 15.49 1.62
C THR A 250 4.66 15.65 0.68
N ILE A 251 3.49 15.18 1.08
CA ILE A 251 2.22 15.37 0.35
C ILE A 251 1.95 16.87 0.10
N ASN A 252 2.14 17.72 1.11
CA ASN A 252 1.95 19.16 0.95
C ASN A 252 2.97 19.81 0.00
N ARG A 253 4.23 19.34 -0.03
CA ARG A 253 5.23 19.81 -1.02
C ARG A 253 4.84 19.45 -2.46
N LEU A 254 4.33 18.23 -2.68
CA LEU A 254 3.85 17.77 -3.98
C LEU A 254 2.65 18.59 -4.46
N ARG A 255 1.69 18.87 -3.57
CA ARG A 255 0.56 19.75 -3.86
C ARG A 255 1.01 21.11 -4.34
N LEU A 256 1.85 21.78 -3.56
CA LEU A 256 2.35 23.13 -3.86
C LEU A 256 3.16 23.16 -5.16
N SER A 257 3.62 22.00 -5.62
CA SER A 257 4.35 21.83 -6.86
C SER A 257 3.47 21.55 -8.10
N GLY A 258 2.14 21.49 -7.93
CA GLY A 258 1.20 21.23 -9.03
C GLY A 258 1.10 19.77 -9.47
N ILE A 259 1.63 18.83 -8.69
CA ILE A 259 1.39 17.40 -8.90
C ILE A 259 -0.03 17.08 -8.44
N SER A 260 -0.79 16.32 -9.24
CA SER A 260 -2.15 15.90 -8.87
C SER A 260 -2.10 14.79 -7.82
N LEU A 261 -3.03 14.80 -6.86
CA LEU A 261 -3.07 13.78 -5.81
C LEU A 261 -4.48 13.24 -5.66
N TRP A 262 -4.58 11.91 -5.58
CA TRP A 262 -5.80 11.20 -5.22
C TRP A 262 -5.52 10.28 -4.04
N ILE A 263 -6.25 10.46 -2.94
CA ILE A 263 -6.15 9.57 -1.78
C ILE A 263 -7.57 9.02 -1.53
N TYR A 264 -7.74 7.70 -1.66
CA TYR A 264 -9.03 7.01 -1.50
C TYR A 264 -8.92 5.95 -0.41
N ARG A 265 -10.00 5.70 0.37
CA ARG A 265 -9.88 5.01 1.66
C ARG A 265 -11.06 4.12 2.08
N TRP A 266 -10.72 3.18 2.98
CA TRP A 266 -11.57 2.56 4.01
C TRP A 266 -11.19 2.94 5.47
N SER A 267 -9.94 2.72 5.93
CA SER A 267 -9.64 2.57 7.38
C SER A 267 -9.04 3.77 8.15
N CYS A 268 -8.08 4.54 7.65
CA CYS A 268 -7.56 5.72 8.40
C CYS A 268 -8.54 6.93 8.39
N SER A 269 -9.81 6.72 8.06
CA SER A 269 -10.73 7.69 7.46
C SER A 269 -11.33 8.71 8.44
N HIS A 270 -11.60 8.35 9.70
CA HIS A 270 -12.32 9.26 10.59
C HIS A 270 -11.52 10.53 10.94
N ASN A 271 -10.21 10.38 11.16
CA ASN A 271 -9.34 11.51 11.54
C ASN A 271 -8.62 12.16 10.36
N LEU A 272 -8.33 11.42 9.29
CA LEU A 272 -7.66 12.01 8.14
C LEU A 272 -8.57 12.98 7.37
N ASN A 273 -9.90 12.82 7.34
CA ASN A 273 -10.76 13.87 6.77
C ASN A 273 -10.63 15.20 7.53
N LYS A 274 -10.56 15.18 8.87
CA LYS A 274 -10.36 16.38 9.70
C LYS A 274 -8.98 16.99 9.48
N VAL A 275 -7.94 16.16 9.38
CA VAL A 275 -6.57 16.61 9.10
C VAL A 275 -6.44 17.15 7.68
N PHE A 276 -7.00 16.48 6.68
CA PHE A 276 -7.01 16.98 5.31
C PHE A 276 -7.79 18.29 5.22
N ASN A 277 -8.96 18.43 5.87
CA ASN A 277 -9.68 19.70 5.90
C ASN A 277 -8.97 20.82 6.70
N LYS A 278 -8.18 20.47 7.72
CA LYS A 278 -7.41 21.42 8.54
C LYS A 278 -6.13 21.90 7.86
N PHE A 279 -5.44 21.01 7.13
CA PHE A 279 -4.18 21.32 6.44
C PHE A 279 -4.39 21.76 4.97
N PHE A 280 -5.51 21.37 4.36
CA PHE A 280 -5.75 21.55 2.93
C PHE A 280 -7.12 22.24 2.74
N LYS A 281 -7.11 23.53 2.36
CA LYS A 281 -8.32 24.21 1.88
C LYS A 281 -8.87 23.46 0.66
N PRO A 282 -10.20 23.31 0.50
CA PRO A 282 -10.78 22.72 -0.69
C PRO A 282 -10.31 23.56 -1.89
N THR A 283 -9.42 22.98 -2.66
CA THR A 283 -9.00 23.47 -3.98
C THR A 283 -9.37 22.36 -4.95
N ASN A 284 -9.74 22.71 -6.17
CA ASN A 284 -10.28 21.81 -7.21
C ASN A 284 -9.32 20.65 -7.65
N THR A 285 -8.28 20.36 -6.87
CA THR A 285 -7.19 19.41 -7.18
C THR A 285 -7.11 18.22 -6.24
N TYR A 286 -8.02 18.09 -5.26
CA TYR A 286 -8.10 16.93 -4.36
C TYR A 286 -9.52 16.37 -4.35
N SER A 287 -9.66 15.08 -4.66
CA SER A 287 -10.89 14.32 -4.44
C SER A 287 -10.59 13.23 -3.40
N MET A 288 -11.36 13.19 -2.32
CA MET A 288 -11.45 12.03 -1.44
C MET A 288 -12.76 11.33 -1.78
N ALA A 289 -12.68 10.10 -2.25
CA ALA A 289 -13.83 9.24 -2.47
C ALA A 289 -13.78 8.09 -1.44
N SER A 290 -14.86 7.88 -0.71
CA SER A 290 -15.10 6.59 -0.05
C SER A 290 -15.61 5.64 -1.12
N MET A 291 -14.76 4.70 -1.55
CA MET A 291 -15.25 3.54 -2.27
C MET A 291 -15.64 2.52 -1.20
N VAL A 292 -16.93 2.51 -0.87
CA VAL A 292 -17.55 1.31 -0.32
C VAL A 292 -17.80 0.43 -1.54
N GLN A 293 -17.03 -0.65 -1.70
CA GLN A 293 -17.41 -1.73 -2.59
C GLN A 293 -18.42 -2.62 -1.89
#